data_AF-A0A520HGB5-F1
#
_entry.id   AF-A0A520HGB5-F1
#
_cell.length_a   1.000
_cell.length_b   1.000
_cell.length_c   1.000
_cell.angle_alpha   90.00
_cell.angle_beta   90.00
_cell.angle_gamma   90.00
#
_symmetry.space_group_name_H-M   'P 1'
#
loop_
_entity.id
_entity.type
_entity.pdbx_description
1 polymer ?
#
loop_
_entity_poly.entity_id
_entity_poly.type
_entity_poly.pdbx_seq_one_letter_code
_entity_poly.pdbx_strand_id
1 'polypeptide(L)'
;GSVPAAIATLLVLNHLGEKSSDTGHAITAVLGVTLILSAVATFFRGKIVAWLTPRIGTVGGERQAMLTILLGAVLGVLVSLTSVGAGALGMTALLILYPTLPINRLVGSDIAHAVPLTLLGGIGHWILGSVDVDLLVSLLIGSIPGIIVGSLIATRVSDRVLVPVLATVLALVGVKLIL
;
A
#
# COMPACT_ATOMS: atom_id res chain seq x y z
N GLY A 1 6.74 1.57 -13.33
CA GLY A 1 5.62 2.49 -13.07
C GLY A 1 5.80 3.27 -11.78
N SER A 2 5.96 2.58 -10.64
CA SER A 2 5.89 3.20 -9.31
C SER A 2 7.00 4.19 -8.98
N VAL A 3 8.27 3.89 -9.27
CA VAL A 3 9.39 4.77 -8.92
C VAL A 3 9.29 6.13 -9.63
N PRO A 4 9.08 6.21 -10.96
CA PRO A 4 8.84 7.50 -11.63
C PRO A 4 7.62 8.23 -11.09
N ALA A 5 6.53 7.51 -10.78
CA ALA A 5 5.32 8.12 -10.25
C ALA A 5 5.51 8.68 -8.83
N ALA A 6 6.25 7.97 -7.98
CA ALA A 6 6.60 8.41 -6.64
C ALA A 6 7.47 9.68 -6.68
N ILE A 7 8.50 9.70 -7.53
CA ILE A 7 9.35 10.88 -7.73
C ILE A 7 8.52 12.06 -8.23
N ALA A 8 7.69 11.85 -9.27
CA ALA A 8 6.83 12.90 -9.80
C ALA A 8 5.88 13.46 -8.72
N THR A 9 5.28 12.59 -7.90
CA THR A 9 4.40 12.99 -6.79
C THR A 9 5.14 13.81 -5.76
N LEU A 10 6.33 13.38 -5.33
CA LEU A 10 7.17 14.12 -4.39
C LEU A 10 7.59 15.50 -4.93
N LEU A 11 7.90 15.59 -6.22
CA LEU A 11 8.21 16.86 -6.87
C LEU A 11 7.00 17.81 -6.91
N VAL A 12 5.82 17.27 -7.19
CA VAL A 12 4.56 18.03 -7.16
C VAL A 12 4.25 18.55 -5.76
N LEU A 13 4.40 17.70 -4.73
CA LEU A 13 4.23 18.11 -3.33
C LEU A 13 5.22 19.22 -2.91
N ASN A 14 6.48 19.11 -3.34
CA ASN A 14 7.49 20.15 -3.11
C ASN A 14 7.10 21.48 -3.77
N HIS A 15 6.50 21.44 -4.97
CA HIS A 15 6.10 22.65 -5.71
C HIS A 15 4.80 23.28 -5.18
N LEU A 16 3.86 22.47 -4.70
CA LEU A 16 2.59 22.94 -4.18
C LEU A 16 2.69 23.52 -2.76
N GLY A 17 3.75 23.17 -2.02
CA GLY A 17 4.08 23.73 -0.71
C GLY A 17 3.05 23.39 0.36
N GLU A 18 3.47 22.70 1.42
CA GLU A 18 2.67 22.34 2.61
C GLU A 18 2.08 23.53 3.40
N LYS A 19 2.11 24.76 2.86
CA LYS A 19 1.70 26.00 3.54
C LYS A 19 0.20 26.30 3.52
N SER A 20 -0.63 25.44 2.95
CA SER A 20 -2.10 25.65 2.91
C SER A 20 -2.81 24.64 3.82
N SER A 21 -3.65 25.15 4.74
CA SER A 21 -4.47 24.36 5.68
C SER A 21 -5.39 23.34 5.01
N ASP A 22 -5.67 23.51 3.72
CA ASP A 22 -6.50 22.64 2.88
C ASP A 22 -5.76 21.33 2.48
N THR A 23 -4.42 21.38 2.39
CA THR A 23 -3.60 20.22 1.99
C THR A 23 -3.61 19.13 3.04
N GLY A 24 -3.63 19.49 4.33
CA GLY A 24 -3.69 18.52 5.43
C GLY A 24 -4.97 17.69 5.40
N HIS A 25 -6.14 18.32 5.20
CA HIS A 25 -7.42 17.61 5.07
C HIS A 25 -7.46 16.73 3.83
N ALA A 26 -6.91 17.18 2.70
CA ALA A 26 -6.80 16.36 1.50
C ALA A 26 -5.95 15.10 1.73
N ILE A 27 -4.79 15.22 2.39
CA ILE A 27 -3.92 14.08 2.72
C ILE A 27 -4.63 13.09 3.65
N THR A 28 -5.26 13.57 4.72
CA THR A 28 -5.99 12.71 5.66
C THR A 28 -7.17 11.99 4.98
N ALA A 29 -7.92 12.68 4.12
CA ALA A 29 -9.00 12.08 3.35
C ALA A 29 -8.49 11.00 2.39
N VAL A 30 -7.40 11.26 1.66
CA VAL A 30 -6.76 10.26 0.77
C VAL A 30 -6.27 9.04 1.55
N LEU A 31 -5.68 9.25 2.74
CA LEU A 31 -5.29 8.17 3.66
C LEU A 31 -6.49 7.33 4.08
N GLY A 32 -7.56 7.97 4.57
CA GLY A 32 -8.78 7.30 5.00
C GLY A 32 -9.42 6.47 3.88
N VAL A 33 -9.59 7.07 2.70
CA VAL A 33 -10.12 6.38 1.51
C VAL A 33 -9.24 5.20 1.12
N THR A 34 -7.91 5.37 1.11
CA THR A 34 -6.97 4.31 0.75
C THR A 34 -7.03 3.14 1.73
N LEU A 35 -7.15 3.41 3.03
CA LEU A 35 -7.29 2.37 4.06
C LEU A 35 -8.60 1.62 3.94
N ILE A 36 -9.71 2.31 3.69
CA ILE A 36 -11.02 1.67 3.48
C ILE A 36 -10.98 0.79 2.21
N LEU A 37 -10.45 1.31 1.10
CA LEU A 37 -10.29 0.53 -0.12
C LEU A 37 -9.40 -0.70 0.12
N SER A 38 -8.32 -0.55 0.87
CA SER A 38 -7.43 -1.66 1.26
C SER A 38 -8.15 -2.69 2.13
N ALA A 39 -8.97 -2.25 3.08
CA ALA A 39 -9.78 -3.12 3.93
C ALA A 39 -10.79 -3.92 3.11
N VAL A 40 -11.52 -3.27 2.22
CA VAL A 40 -12.50 -3.89 1.31
C VAL A 40 -11.79 -4.89 0.38
N ALA A 41 -10.67 -4.50 -0.22
CA ALA A 41 -9.88 -5.38 -1.07
C ALA A 41 -9.35 -6.61 -0.32
N THR A 42 -8.89 -6.42 0.92
CA THR A 42 -8.42 -7.50 1.80
C THR A 42 -9.55 -8.47 2.14
N PHE A 43 -10.70 -7.94 2.56
CA PHE A 43 -11.85 -8.74 3.00
C PHE A 43 -12.47 -9.54 1.85
N PHE A 44 -12.64 -8.90 0.69
CA PHE A 44 -13.25 -9.52 -0.48
C PHE A 44 -12.24 -10.12 -1.47
N ARG A 45 -10.95 -10.21 -1.08
CA ARG A 45 -9.84 -10.67 -1.94
C ARG A 45 -10.20 -11.89 -2.78
N GLY A 46 -10.72 -12.94 -2.14
CA GLY A 46 -11.09 -14.18 -2.83
C GLY A 46 -12.17 -13.98 -3.91
N LYS A 47 -13.19 -13.15 -3.65
CA LYS A 47 -14.25 -12.84 -4.62
C LYS A 47 -13.75 -11.92 -5.74
N ILE A 48 -12.94 -10.92 -5.41
CA ILE A 48 -12.36 -9.98 -6.38
C ILE A 48 -11.46 -10.75 -7.34
N VAL A 49 -10.54 -11.57 -6.82
CA VAL A 49 -9.64 -12.39 -7.65
C VAL A 49 -10.45 -13.35 -8.52
N ALA A 50 -11.38 -14.12 -7.94
CA ALA A 50 -12.19 -15.06 -8.72
C ALA A 50 -13.03 -14.38 -9.83
N TRP A 51 -13.49 -13.15 -9.62
CA TRP A 51 -14.29 -12.41 -10.59
C TRP A 51 -13.44 -11.71 -11.67
N LEU A 52 -12.29 -11.15 -11.32
CA LEU A 52 -11.44 -10.38 -12.25
C LEU A 52 -10.43 -11.26 -13.00
N THR A 53 -9.94 -12.35 -12.40
CA THR A 53 -8.95 -13.24 -13.03
C THR A 53 -9.41 -13.80 -14.38
N PRO A 54 -10.65 -14.26 -14.59
CA PRO A 54 -11.10 -14.73 -15.90
C PRO A 54 -11.14 -13.62 -16.98
N ARG A 55 -11.26 -12.35 -16.57
CA ARG A 55 -11.35 -11.20 -17.48
C ARG A 55 -10.00 -10.56 -17.79
N ILE A 56 -9.06 -10.63 -16.84
CA ILE A 56 -7.78 -9.90 -16.89
C ILE A 56 -6.57 -10.86 -16.92
N GLY A 57 -6.68 -12.03 -16.30
CA GLY A 57 -5.58 -13.00 -16.16
C GLY A 57 -5.23 -13.76 -17.43
N THR A 58 -6.01 -13.64 -18.51
CA THR A 58 -5.76 -14.22 -19.84
C THR A 58 -5.33 -13.19 -20.88
N VAL A 59 -5.10 -11.94 -20.45
CA VAL A 59 -4.75 -10.84 -21.34
C VAL A 59 -3.30 -11.03 -21.84
N GLY A 60 -3.08 -10.92 -23.15
CA GLY A 60 -1.76 -11.14 -23.77
C GLY A 60 -0.63 -10.29 -23.17
N GLY A 61 0.62 -10.77 -23.33
CA GLY A 61 1.78 -10.27 -22.59
C GLY A 61 2.04 -8.76 -22.63
N GLU A 62 1.80 -8.10 -23.76
CA GLU A 62 1.99 -6.64 -23.89
C GLU A 62 0.99 -5.85 -23.04
N ARG A 63 -0.30 -6.24 -23.06
CA ARG A 63 -1.35 -5.57 -22.30
C ARG A 63 -1.25 -5.91 -20.81
N GLN A 64 -0.75 -7.10 -20.46
CA GLN A 64 -0.41 -7.47 -19.08
C GLN A 64 0.72 -6.57 -18.54
N ALA A 65 1.79 -6.35 -19.32
CA ALA A 65 2.88 -5.46 -18.94
C ALA A 65 2.40 -4.00 -18.75
N MET A 66 1.54 -3.50 -19.64
CA MET A 66 0.93 -2.17 -19.50
C MET A 66 0.11 -2.04 -18.21
N LEU A 67 -0.70 -3.05 -17.88
CA LEU A 67 -1.46 -3.07 -16.63
C LEU A 67 -0.55 -3.10 -15.39
N THR A 68 0.56 -3.85 -15.43
CA THR A 68 1.56 -3.86 -14.34
C THR A 68 2.20 -2.48 -14.18
N ILE A 69 2.49 -1.79 -15.28
CA ILE A 69 3.09 -0.44 -15.25
C ILE A 69 2.11 0.57 -14.65
N LEU A 70 0.84 0.54 -15.07
CA LEU A 70 -0.23 1.40 -14.55
C LEU A 70 -0.49 1.13 -13.07
N LEU A 71 -0.60 -0.14 -12.68
CA LEU A 71 -0.72 -0.55 -11.28
C LEU A 71 0.44 0.01 -10.46
N GLY A 72 1.67 -0.18 -10.94
CA GLY A 72 2.85 0.38 -10.31
C GLY A 72 2.74 1.91 -10.17
N ALA A 73 2.33 2.63 -11.21
CA ALA A 73 2.18 4.08 -11.15
C ALA A 73 1.16 4.51 -10.07
N VAL A 74 -0.01 3.88 -10.03
CA VAL A 74 -1.05 4.15 -9.03
C VAL A 74 -0.53 3.86 -7.62
N LEU A 75 0.11 2.71 -7.40
CA LEU A 75 0.71 2.37 -6.12
C LEU A 75 1.82 3.35 -5.72
N GLY A 76 2.63 3.82 -6.68
CA GLY A 76 3.66 4.83 -6.46
C GLY A 76 3.07 6.15 -5.95
N VAL A 77 2.02 6.66 -6.61
CA VAL A 77 1.32 7.87 -6.17
C VAL A 77 0.71 7.67 -4.79
N LEU A 78 -0.03 6.57 -4.58
CA LEU A 78 -0.69 6.31 -3.31
C LEU A 78 0.32 6.21 -2.16
N VAL A 79 1.39 5.43 -2.31
CA VAL A 79 2.41 5.27 -1.28
C VAL A 79 3.14 6.59 -0.99
N SER A 80 3.42 7.41 -2.00
CA SER A 80 4.03 8.72 -1.80
C SER A 80 3.11 9.72 -1.09
N LEU A 81 1.80 9.68 -1.35
CA LEU A 81 0.82 10.57 -0.71
C LEU A 81 0.45 10.11 0.71
N THR A 82 0.33 8.81 0.93
CA THR A 82 -0.17 8.28 2.21
C THR A 82 0.94 7.92 3.18
N SER A 83 2.17 7.69 2.71
CA SER A 83 3.28 7.13 3.51
C SER A 83 2.98 5.74 4.13
N VAL A 84 1.79 5.17 3.87
CA VAL A 84 1.32 3.88 4.36
C VAL A 84 1.29 2.92 3.19
N GLY A 85 2.20 1.93 3.20
CA GLY A 85 2.34 0.94 2.15
C GLY A 85 1.02 0.23 1.83
N ALA A 86 0.48 0.47 0.64
CA ALA A 86 -0.78 -0.12 0.15
C ALA A 86 -0.66 -1.61 -0.21
N GLY A 87 0.13 -2.39 0.53
CA GLY A 87 0.53 -3.77 0.18
C GLY A 87 -0.65 -4.72 -0.05
N ALA A 88 -1.77 -4.54 0.64
CA ALA A 88 -2.97 -5.34 0.40
C ALA A 88 -3.60 -5.10 -0.98
N LEU A 89 -3.59 -3.86 -1.47
CA LEU A 89 -4.05 -3.51 -2.82
C LEU A 89 -3.07 -4.04 -3.87
N GLY A 90 -1.76 -3.90 -3.64
CA GLY A 90 -0.71 -4.42 -4.51
C GLY A 90 -0.80 -5.94 -4.67
N MET A 91 -0.84 -6.69 -3.57
CA MET A 91 -0.97 -8.14 -3.58
C MET A 91 -2.27 -8.62 -4.25
N THR A 92 -3.40 -7.96 -4.00
CA THR A 92 -4.67 -8.31 -4.65
C THR A 92 -4.59 -8.11 -6.16
N ALA A 93 -4.00 -7.01 -6.61
CA ALA A 93 -3.80 -6.75 -8.04
C ALA A 93 -2.82 -7.73 -8.69
N LEU A 94 -1.73 -8.11 -8.00
CA LEU A 94 -0.77 -9.10 -8.50
C LEU A 94 -1.42 -10.49 -8.67
N LEU A 95 -2.32 -10.91 -7.79
CA LEU A 95 -3.04 -12.18 -7.93
C LEU A 95 -3.97 -12.22 -9.13
N ILE A 96 -4.60 -11.07 -9.43
CA ILE A 96 -5.47 -10.93 -10.60
C ILE A 96 -4.64 -10.99 -11.87
N LEU A 97 -3.50 -10.31 -11.87
CA LEU A 97 -2.67 -10.13 -13.05
C LEU A 97 -1.77 -11.34 -13.33
N TYR A 98 -1.34 -12.07 -12.29
CA TYR A 98 -0.50 -13.27 -12.39
C TYR A 98 -1.11 -14.46 -11.64
N PRO A 99 -2.27 -14.96 -12.08
CA PRO A 99 -3.02 -16.01 -11.37
C PRO A 99 -2.32 -17.39 -11.37
N THR A 100 -1.39 -17.61 -12.32
CA THR A 100 -0.67 -18.88 -12.47
C THR A 100 0.62 -18.94 -11.65
N LEU A 101 1.06 -17.82 -11.08
CA LEU A 101 2.26 -17.77 -10.25
C LEU A 101 1.94 -18.20 -8.81
N PRO A 102 2.86 -18.89 -8.12
CA PRO A 102 2.62 -19.36 -6.77
C PRO A 102 2.59 -18.18 -5.79
N ILE A 103 1.66 -18.23 -4.82
CA ILE A 103 1.36 -17.12 -3.90
C ILE A 103 2.62 -16.61 -3.17
N ASN A 104 3.51 -17.50 -2.77
CA ASN A 104 4.77 -17.14 -2.10
C ASN A 104 5.67 -16.23 -2.97
N ARG A 105 5.69 -16.44 -4.30
CA ARG A 105 6.44 -15.60 -5.23
C ARG A 105 5.79 -14.24 -5.42
N LEU A 106 4.46 -14.16 -5.39
CA LEU A 106 3.73 -12.88 -5.42
C LEU A 106 3.98 -12.08 -4.15
N VAL A 107 3.89 -12.73 -2.98
CA VAL A 107 4.18 -12.08 -1.68
C VAL A 107 5.63 -11.58 -1.65
N GLY A 108 6.59 -12.40 -2.07
CA GLY A 108 7.98 -11.97 -2.19
C GLY A 108 8.16 -10.80 -3.15
N SER A 109 7.48 -10.81 -4.29
CA SER A 109 7.51 -9.71 -5.27
C SER A 109 6.88 -8.43 -4.75
N ASP A 110 5.76 -8.53 -4.02
CA ASP A 110 5.09 -7.38 -3.40
C ASP A 110 6.00 -6.72 -2.35
N ILE A 111 6.63 -7.51 -1.48
CA ILE A 111 7.59 -7.02 -0.48
C ILE A 111 8.82 -6.39 -1.15
N ALA A 112 9.41 -7.09 -2.14
CA ALA A 112 10.57 -6.59 -2.87
C ALA A 112 10.28 -5.29 -3.62
N HIS A 113 9.02 -5.03 -3.95
CA HIS A 113 8.58 -3.79 -4.57
C HIS A 113 8.26 -2.69 -3.55
N ALA A 114 7.53 -3.05 -2.49
CA ALA A 114 7.03 -2.11 -1.50
C ALA A 114 8.17 -1.50 -0.70
N VAL A 115 9.16 -2.29 -0.26
CA VAL A 115 10.24 -1.81 0.63
C VAL A 115 11.07 -0.69 -0.01
N PRO A 116 11.61 -0.84 -1.24
CA PRO A 116 12.34 0.26 -1.89
C PRO A 116 11.47 1.47 -2.16
N LEU A 117 10.20 1.26 -2.51
CA LEU A 117 9.26 2.34 -2.80
C LEU A 117 8.94 3.17 -1.55
N THR A 118 8.67 2.50 -0.42
CA THR A 118 8.45 3.16 0.87
C THR A 118 9.71 3.86 1.37
N LEU A 119 10.90 3.28 1.13
CA LEU A 119 12.16 3.92 1.46
C LEU A 119 12.33 5.24 0.68
N LEU A 120 12.06 5.23 -0.62
CA LEU A 120 12.09 6.44 -1.46
C LEU A 120 11.06 7.48 -0.99
N GLY A 121 9.85 7.06 -0.63
CA GLY A 121 8.83 7.95 -0.07
C GLY A 121 9.26 8.59 1.26
N GLY A 122 9.84 7.81 2.16
CA GLY A 122 10.34 8.27 3.45
C GLY A 122 11.55 9.21 3.32
N ILE A 123 12.51 8.88 2.45
CA ILE A 123 13.62 9.79 2.12
C ILE A 123 13.09 11.09 1.49
N GLY A 124 12.08 10.99 0.61
CA GLY A 124 11.41 12.14 0.03
C GLY A 124 10.86 13.09 1.09
N HIS A 125 10.08 12.58 2.04
CA HIS A 125 9.56 13.39 3.16
C HIS A 125 10.68 13.93 4.07
N TRP A 126 11.76 13.16 4.28
CA TRP A 126 12.92 13.65 5.04
C TRP A 126 13.55 14.87 4.35
N ILE A 127 13.81 14.78 3.05
CA ILE A 127 14.39 15.88 2.26
C ILE A 127 13.48 17.11 2.26
N LEU A 128 12.15 16.90 2.28
CA LEU A 128 11.16 17.98 2.39
C LEU A 128 11.13 18.64 3.79
N GLY A 129 11.81 18.07 4.79
CA GLY A 129 11.87 18.61 6.14
C GLY A 129 10.63 18.36 7.00
N SER A 130 9.73 17.47 6.55
CA SER A 130 8.44 17.19 7.19
C SER A 130 8.52 16.06 8.24
N VAL A 131 9.72 15.58 8.56
CA VAL A 131 9.93 14.40 9.44
C VAL A 131 10.32 14.83 10.85
N ASP A 132 9.48 14.45 11.82
CA ASP A 132 9.78 14.53 13.24
C ASP A 132 10.59 13.29 13.68
N VAL A 133 11.83 13.50 14.09
CA VAL A 133 12.77 12.43 14.47
C VAL A 133 12.38 11.77 15.79
N ASP A 134 11.80 12.51 16.73
CA ASP A 134 11.36 11.97 18.01
C ASP A 134 10.15 11.04 17.80
N LEU A 135 9.20 11.47 16.97
CA LEU A 135 8.07 10.64 16.55
C LEU A 135 8.54 9.40 15.78
N LEU A 136 9.50 9.55 14.87
CA LEU A 136 10.08 8.43 14.12
C LEU A 136 10.68 7.37 15.06
N VAL A 137 11.50 7.78 16.03
CA VAL A 137 12.11 6.85 17.00
C VAL A 137 11.04 6.16 17.85
N SER A 138 10.03 6.91 18.31
CA SER A 138 8.90 6.35 19.07
C SER A 138 8.15 5.29 18.27
N LEU A 139 7.86 5.59 17.00
CA LEU A 139 7.20 4.65 16.08
C LEU A 139 8.06 3.41 15.84
N LEU A 140 9.38 3.55 15.64
CA LEU A 140 10.28 2.42 15.40
C LEU A 140 10.36 1.48 16.61
N ILE A 141 10.46 2.03 17.82
CA ILE A 141 10.51 1.25 19.07
C ILE A 141 9.21 0.45 19.26
N GLY A 142 8.06 0.99 18.83
CA GLY A 142 6.79 0.24 18.86
C GLY A 142 6.65 -0.74 17.69
N SER A 143 6.96 -0.32 16.46
CA SER A 143 6.65 -1.05 15.24
C SER A 143 7.59 -2.22 14.98
N ILE A 144 8.90 -2.08 15.26
CA ILE A 144 9.87 -3.15 15.03
C ILE A 144 9.52 -4.40 15.87
N PRO A 145 9.42 -4.34 17.21
CA PRO A 145 9.03 -5.50 18.00
C PRO A 145 7.60 -5.95 17.68
N GLY A 146 6.68 -5.01 17.40
CA GLY A 146 5.31 -5.33 17.01
C GLY A 146 5.23 -6.16 15.73
N ILE A 147 6.00 -5.81 14.70
CA ILE A 147 6.08 -6.56 13.43
C ILE A 147 6.75 -7.91 13.64
N ILE A 148 7.81 -8.00 14.43
CA ILE A 148 8.48 -9.28 14.74
C ILE A 148 7.51 -10.23 15.44
N VAL A 149 6.86 -9.80 16.52
CA VAL A 149 5.90 -10.63 17.26
C VAL A 149 4.67 -10.94 16.39
N GLY A 150 4.14 -9.94 15.71
CA GLY A 150 2.96 -10.09 14.83
C GLY A 150 3.21 -11.07 13.69
N SER A 151 4.37 -10.99 13.02
CA SER A 151 4.75 -11.93 11.95
C SER A 151 4.95 -13.36 12.47
N LEU A 152 5.59 -13.53 13.63
CA LEU A 152 5.75 -14.84 14.26
C LEU A 152 4.38 -15.47 14.58
N ILE A 153 3.43 -14.69 15.11
CA ILE A 153 2.07 -15.16 15.38
C ILE A 153 1.33 -15.44 14.07
N ALA A 154 1.46 -14.57 13.07
CA ALA A 154 0.78 -14.71 11.77
C ALA A 154 1.14 -16.03 11.08
N THR A 155 2.39 -16.52 11.21
CA THR A 155 2.78 -17.84 10.65
C THR A 155 2.08 -19.03 11.30
N ARG A 156 1.47 -18.85 12.48
CA ARG A 156 0.78 -19.92 13.23
C ARG A 156 -0.75 -19.80 13.17
N VAL A 157 -1.28 -18.67 12.72
CA VAL A 157 -2.72 -18.40 12.65
C VAL A 157 -3.21 -18.60 11.22
N SER A 158 -4.36 -19.25 11.05
CA SER A 158 -4.92 -19.46 9.71
C SER A 158 -5.36 -18.14 9.05
N ASP A 159 -5.16 -18.03 7.73
CA ASP A 159 -5.61 -16.89 6.91
C ASP A 159 -7.09 -16.54 7.10
N ARG A 160 -7.94 -17.52 7.44
CA ARG A 160 -9.37 -17.30 7.71
C ARG A 160 -9.64 -16.38 8.90
N VAL A 161 -8.69 -16.28 9.83
CA VAL A 161 -8.78 -15.40 11.01
C VAL A 161 -7.94 -14.15 10.79
N LEU A 162 -6.72 -14.32 10.26
CA LEU A 162 -5.79 -13.22 10.07
C LEU A 162 -6.34 -12.15 9.11
N VAL A 163 -6.91 -12.56 7.98
CA VAL A 163 -7.38 -11.64 6.93
C VAL A 163 -8.56 -10.78 7.41
N PRO A 164 -9.63 -11.33 8.03
CA PRO A 164 -10.70 -10.49 8.58
C PRO A 164 -10.24 -9.56 9.70
N VAL A 165 -9.32 -9.99 10.57
CA VAL A 165 -8.77 -9.13 11.64
C VAL A 165 -8.03 -7.94 11.03
N LEU A 166 -7.14 -8.17 10.07
CA LEU A 166 -6.43 -7.10 9.37
C LEU A 166 -7.39 -6.16 8.65
N ALA A 167 -8.37 -6.70 7.94
CA ALA A 167 -9.39 -5.88 7.27
C ALA A 167 -10.19 -5.03 8.26
N THR A 168 -10.55 -5.58 9.42
CA THR A 168 -11.29 -4.86 10.47
C THR A 168 -10.46 -3.73 11.04
N VAL A 169 -9.17 -3.99 11.36
CA VAL A 169 -8.26 -2.94 11.85
C VAL A 169 -8.10 -1.83 10.81
N LEU A 170 -7.86 -2.17 9.54
CA LEU A 170 -7.74 -1.20 8.46
C LEU A 170 -9.02 -0.37 8.27
N ALA A 171 -10.19 -1.01 8.33
CA ALA A 171 -11.47 -0.32 8.23
C ALA A 171 -11.70 0.65 9.40
N LEU A 172 -11.41 0.22 10.63
CA LEU A 172 -11.54 1.06 11.82
C LEU A 172 -10.63 2.29 11.75
N VAL A 173 -9.35 2.09 11.37
CA VAL A 173 -8.41 3.21 11.22
C VAL A 173 -8.85 4.13 10.08
N GLY A 174 -9.25 3.57 8.93
CA GLY A 174 -9.73 4.35 7.79
C GLY A 174 -10.94 5.21 8.11
N VAL A 175 -11.94 4.65 8.80
CA VAL A 175 -13.13 5.39 9.25
C VAL A 175 -12.75 6.48 10.24
N LYS A 176 -11.87 6.20 11.21
CA LYS A 176 -11.41 7.18 12.21
C LYS A 176 -10.63 8.35 11.58
N LEU A 177 -9.98 8.16 10.43
CA LEU A 177 -9.29 9.25 9.73
C LEU A 177 -10.24 10.15 8.93
N ILE A 178 -11.42 9.66 8.54
CA ILE A 178 -12.40 10.42 7.75
C ILE A 178 -13.36 11.21 8.65
N LEU A 179 -13.70 10.66 9.82
CA LEU A 179 -14.58 11.28 10.82
C LEU A 179 -13.82 12.28 11.70
#